data_AF-X1N8K9-F1
#
_entry.id   AF-X1N8K9-F1
#
_cell.length_a   1.000
_cell.length_b   1.000
_cell.length_c   1.000
_cell.angle_alpha   90.00
_cell.angle_beta   90.00
_cell.angle_gamma   90.00
#
_symmetry.space_group_name_H-M   'P 1'
#
loop_
_entity.id
_entity.type
_entity.pdbx_description
1 polymer ?
#
loop_
_entity_poly.entity_id
_entity_poly.type
_entity_poly.pdbx_seq_one_letter_code
_entity_poly.pdbx_strand_id
1 'polypeptide(L)'
;VGNVFFVDTAANGGNNGNHGRTMDQPLLTITEALDRCAYEHNDVIIILNYWTPAGEAWPIVVNKRQVHIIGAAMWGLPFPAIVPDGDHACFQFDEAGCYSEIAFLTIGGGAAHGGIELSVDNQAEGVWIHDCYFGHSWFGLPQNGIWLSPGGVRHTFGCRIERCTFMGDQGNFVGALTEQGILQSGAGGAYARDLEILNNVFKGVAVGIELARGFDAVIKGNRFGIDDGGGADQAIDLGAACLGCLIDDNHVGTRMAASSTSAPFSDQTGPAGVVNGVGF
;
A
#
# COMPACT_ATOMS: atom_id res chain seq x y z
N VAL A 1 26.10 -3.12 8.34
CA VAL A 1 25.02 -2.94 9.34
C VAL A 1 24.49 -1.55 9.10
N GLY A 2 23.19 -1.47 8.83
CA GLY A 2 22.54 -0.21 8.50
C GLY A 2 22.61 0.83 9.61
N ASN A 3 22.46 2.06 9.17
CA ASN A 3 22.31 3.25 9.97
C ASN A 3 20.86 3.37 10.44
N VAL A 4 20.64 3.82 11.68
CA VAL A 4 19.28 4.12 12.19
C VAL A 4 19.08 5.62 12.23
N PHE A 5 17.94 6.07 11.73
CA PHE A 5 17.46 7.45 11.78
C PHE A 5 16.11 7.50 12.49
N PHE A 6 15.90 8.53 13.30
CA PHE A 6 14.63 8.81 13.98
C PHE A 6 14.01 10.05 13.37
N VAL A 7 12.71 9.99 13.09
CA VAL A 7 11.90 11.11 12.57
C VAL A 7 10.80 11.41 13.57
N ASP A 8 10.59 12.68 13.88
CA ASP A 8 9.50 13.16 14.72
C ASP A 8 8.99 14.53 14.23
N THR A 9 7.82 14.92 14.69
CA THR A 9 7.25 16.25 14.44
C THR A 9 8.07 17.35 15.11
N ALA A 10 7.97 18.57 14.57
CA ALA A 10 8.60 19.76 15.16
C ALA A 10 8.16 20.00 16.61
N ALA A 11 6.91 19.65 16.94
CA ALA A 11 6.35 19.78 18.29
C ALA A 11 7.07 18.92 19.34
N ASN A 12 7.72 17.83 18.92
CA ASN A 12 8.48 16.91 19.77
C ASN A 12 10.00 17.03 19.58
N GLY A 13 10.48 18.12 18.98
CA GLY A 13 11.91 18.37 18.80
C GLY A 13 12.49 17.88 17.46
N GLY A 14 11.65 17.41 16.53
CA GLY A 14 12.06 17.12 15.16
C GLY A 14 12.65 18.35 14.46
N ASN A 15 13.87 18.22 13.95
CA ASN A 15 14.56 19.28 13.23
C ASN A 15 15.54 18.68 12.21
N ASN A 16 15.48 19.09 10.94
CA ASN A 16 16.40 18.59 9.91
C ASN A 16 17.86 19.04 10.13
N GLY A 17 18.11 20.01 11.00
CA GLY A 17 19.46 20.32 11.50
C GLY A 17 20.02 19.31 12.52
N ASN A 18 19.18 18.46 13.11
CA ASN A 18 19.62 17.40 14.02
C ASN A 18 20.37 16.30 13.26
N HIS A 19 21.14 15.46 13.95
CA HIS A 19 21.82 14.34 13.29
C HIS A 19 20.88 13.15 13.01
N GLY A 20 19.76 13.01 13.72
CA GLY A 20 18.76 11.97 13.49
C GLY A 20 19.11 10.59 14.04
N ARG A 21 20.26 10.42 14.70
CA ARG A 21 20.79 9.10 15.13
C ARG A 21 20.27 8.62 16.47
N THR A 22 19.55 9.48 17.18
CA THR A 22 19.01 9.22 18.51
C THR A 22 17.63 9.82 18.61
N MET A 23 16.80 9.28 19.51
CA MET A 23 15.42 9.74 19.70
C MET A 23 15.31 11.16 20.28
N ASP A 24 16.36 11.67 20.95
CA ASP A 24 16.42 13.03 21.52
C ASP A 24 16.85 14.09 20.50
N GLN A 25 17.39 13.67 19.35
CA GLN A 25 17.72 14.54 18.22
C GLN A 25 17.15 13.99 16.91
N PRO A 26 15.81 13.85 16.79
CA PRO A 26 15.17 13.31 15.60
C PRO A 26 15.17 14.33 14.46
N LEU A 27 15.15 13.83 13.22
CA LEU A 27 14.90 14.63 12.03
C LEU A 27 13.44 15.07 11.98
N LEU A 28 13.16 16.14 11.25
CA LEU A 28 11.79 16.63 11.07
C LEU A 28 11.05 15.89 9.95
N THR A 29 11.76 15.51 8.89
CA THR A 29 11.16 14.91 7.69
C THR A 29 11.74 13.54 7.37
N ILE A 30 10.92 12.71 6.72
CA ILE A 30 11.32 11.40 6.19
C ILE A 30 12.21 11.61 4.97
N THR A 31 11.96 12.62 4.13
CA THR A 31 12.84 12.95 2.99
C THR A 31 14.27 13.23 3.44
N GLU A 32 14.47 14.00 4.52
CA GLU A 32 15.82 14.26 5.06
C GLU A 32 16.47 12.98 5.59
N ALA A 33 15.68 12.08 6.21
CA ALA A 33 16.18 10.79 6.66
C ALA A 33 16.61 9.90 5.47
N LEU A 34 15.82 9.87 4.39
CA LEU A 34 16.14 9.16 3.15
C LEU A 34 17.40 9.72 2.47
N ASP A 35 17.56 11.05 2.43
CA ASP A 35 18.74 11.70 1.86
C ASP A 35 20.03 11.29 2.57
N ARG A 36 19.95 11.01 3.87
CA ARG A 36 21.07 10.53 4.69
C ARG A 36 21.28 9.03 4.63
N CYS A 37 20.32 8.27 4.10
CA CYS A 37 20.47 6.84 3.92
C CYS A 37 21.47 6.54 2.78
N ALA A 38 22.26 5.50 2.99
CA ALA A 38 23.14 4.95 1.98
C ALA A 38 22.42 3.88 1.14
N TYR A 39 22.73 3.83 -0.15
CA TYR A 39 22.19 2.84 -1.08
C TYR A 39 22.68 1.43 -0.72
N GLU A 40 21.79 0.42 -0.69
CA GLU A 40 22.09 -0.98 -0.37
C GLU A 40 22.73 -1.21 1.01
N HIS A 41 22.36 -0.38 2.00
CA HIS A 41 22.99 -0.42 3.31
C HIS A 41 22.10 -0.99 4.44
N ASN A 42 20.83 -1.30 4.14
CA ASN A 42 19.82 -1.76 5.13
C ASN A 42 19.57 -0.70 6.21
N ASP A 43 19.53 0.57 5.80
CA ASP A 43 19.30 1.70 6.71
C ASP A 43 17.83 1.71 7.17
N VAL A 44 17.61 2.12 8.41
CA VAL A 44 16.29 2.10 9.06
C VAL A 44 15.89 3.51 9.45
N ILE A 45 14.68 3.91 9.07
CA ILE A 45 14.02 5.15 9.46
C ILE A 45 12.89 4.78 10.42
N ILE A 46 13.02 5.15 11.69
CA ILE A 46 12.01 4.95 12.72
C ILE A 46 11.23 6.25 12.89
N ILE A 47 9.94 6.20 12.60
CA ILE A 47 9.03 7.33 12.69
C ILE A 47 8.35 7.28 14.06
N LEU A 48 8.69 8.21 14.95
CA LEU A 48 8.19 8.26 16.32
C LEU A 48 6.77 8.83 16.38
N ASN A 49 6.58 9.96 15.74
CA ASN A 49 5.29 10.60 15.52
C ASN A 49 5.39 11.40 14.23
N TYR A 50 4.29 11.49 13.50
CA TYR A 50 4.27 12.12 12.20
C TYR A 50 2.85 12.61 11.90
N TRP A 51 2.77 13.79 11.32
CA TRP A 51 1.55 14.40 10.81
C TRP A 51 1.93 15.59 9.92
N THR A 52 1.89 15.40 8.61
CA THR A 52 2.12 16.45 7.57
C THR A 52 3.08 17.56 8.02
N PRO A 53 4.34 17.24 8.40
CA PRO A 53 5.24 18.25 8.94
C PRO A 53 5.59 19.27 7.88
N ALA A 54 5.74 20.52 8.30
CA ALA A 54 6.18 21.59 7.43
C ALA A 54 7.55 21.24 6.82
N GLY A 55 7.64 21.33 5.49
CA GLY A 55 8.87 21.07 4.75
C GLY A 55 9.06 19.63 4.27
N GLU A 56 8.13 18.71 4.52
CA GLU A 56 8.14 17.42 3.82
C GLU A 56 7.88 17.63 2.33
N ALA A 57 8.65 16.95 1.48
CA ALA A 57 8.42 16.93 0.05
C ALA A 57 7.41 15.83 -0.27
N TRP A 58 6.30 16.22 -0.92
CA TRP A 58 5.26 15.28 -1.35
C TRP A 58 5.32 15.06 -2.85
N PRO A 59 5.21 13.81 -3.33
CA PRO A 59 5.23 12.57 -2.54
C PRO A 59 6.62 12.28 -1.94
N ILE A 60 6.70 11.47 -0.88
CA ILE A 60 7.99 11.00 -0.34
C ILE A 60 8.53 9.95 -1.30
N VAL A 61 9.57 10.31 -2.04
CA VAL A 61 10.20 9.42 -3.03
C VAL A 61 11.21 8.51 -2.33
N VAL A 62 10.90 7.21 -2.28
CA VAL A 62 11.82 6.18 -1.79
C VAL A 62 12.79 5.86 -2.92
N ASN A 63 13.98 6.47 -2.86
CA ASN A 63 15.02 6.41 -3.88
C ASN A 63 16.33 5.73 -3.41
N LYS A 64 16.22 4.89 -2.38
CA LYS A 64 17.33 4.15 -1.78
C LYS A 64 16.95 2.68 -1.70
N ARG A 65 17.85 1.82 -2.15
CA ARG A 65 17.65 0.37 -2.14
C ARG A 65 17.92 -0.16 -0.75
N GLN A 66 17.08 -1.09 -0.28
CA GLN A 66 17.17 -1.67 1.07
C GLN A 66 17.12 -0.60 2.18
N VAL A 67 16.06 0.21 2.19
CA VAL A 67 15.72 1.07 3.33
C VAL A 67 14.44 0.57 3.99
N HIS A 68 14.41 0.63 5.31
CA HIS A 68 13.25 0.22 6.11
C HIS A 68 12.61 1.45 6.74
N ILE A 69 11.37 1.77 6.37
CA ILE A 69 10.61 2.90 6.90
C ILE A 69 9.54 2.36 7.83
N ILE A 70 9.75 2.53 9.13
CA ILE A 70 9.00 1.83 10.18
C ILE A 70 8.38 2.84 11.13
N GLY A 71 7.06 2.80 11.28
CA GLY A 71 6.38 3.53 12.34
C GLY A 71 6.64 2.90 13.71
N ALA A 72 6.89 3.73 14.71
CA ALA A 72 7.00 3.30 16.10
C ALA A 72 5.61 2.93 16.63
N ALA A 73 5.20 1.67 16.41
CA ALA A 73 3.97 1.13 16.96
C ALA A 73 4.05 1.08 18.50
N MET A 74 3.31 1.95 19.18
CA MET A 74 3.11 1.86 20.63
C MET A 74 1.81 1.11 20.93
N TRP A 75 1.84 0.17 21.88
CA TRP A 75 0.67 -0.59 22.28
C TRP A 75 -0.47 0.34 22.72
N GLY A 76 -1.61 0.25 22.03
CA GLY A 76 -2.81 1.03 22.34
C GLY A 76 -2.85 2.45 21.77
N LEU A 77 -1.84 2.87 20.99
CA LEU A 77 -1.86 4.12 20.24
C LEU A 77 -1.99 3.84 18.73
N PRO A 78 -2.63 4.74 17.96
CA PRO A 78 -2.62 4.65 16.50
C PRO A 78 -1.17 4.72 15.98
N PHE A 79 -0.88 3.98 14.91
CA PHE A 79 0.39 4.09 14.22
C PHE A 79 0.63 5.52 13.74
N PRO A 80 1.90 5.98 13.63
CA PRO A 80 2.20 7.30 13.07
C PRO A 80 1.46 7.52 11.75
N ALA A 81 0.77 8.65 11.66
CA ALA A 81 -0.10 8.95 10.53
C ALA A 81 0.65 9.82 9.51
N ILE A 82 0.73 9.33 8.29
CA ILE A 82 1.37 10.03 7.19
C ILE A 82 0.25 10.47 6.24
N VAL A 83 0.11 11.78 6.08
CA VAL A 83 -0.90 12.40 5.23
C VAL A 83 -0.19 13.40 4.34
N PRO A 84 -0.29 13.28 3.01
CA PRO A 84 0.37 14.22 2.13
C PRO A 84 -0.31 15.59 2.22
N ASP A 85 0.46 16.66 2.01
CA ASP A 85 -0.16 17.94 1.69
C ASP A 85 -0.60 17.91 0.22
N GLY A 86 -1.83 18.34 -0.07
CA GLY A 86 -2.38 18.34 -1.43
C GLY A 86 -2.75 16.96 -1.99
N ASP A 87 -2.86 16.90 -3.32
CA ASP A 87 -3.29 15.73 -4.07
C ASP A 87 -2.07 14.92 -4.53
N HIS A 88 -1.50 14.14 -3.63
CA HIS A 88 -0.31 13.32 -3.86
C HIS A 88 -0.43 11.96 -3.15
N ALA A 89 0.34 10.97 -3.59
CA ALA A 89 0.59 9.79 -2.77
C ALA A 89 1.45 10.15 -1.54
N CYS A 90 1.39 9.34 -0.46
CA CYS A 90 2.32 9.52 0.65
C CYS A 90 3.72 9.07 0.24
N PHE A 91 3.82 7.86 -0.32
CA PHE A 91 5.08 7.28 -0.77
C PHE A 91 5.01 6.94 -2.25
N GLN A 92 6.10 7.22 -2.95
CA GLN A 92 6.35 6.77 -4.30
C GLN A 92 7.66 6.01 -4.38
N PHE A 93 7.67 4.88 -5.07
CA PHE A 93 8.87 4.11 -5.32
C PHE A 93 9.35 4.30 -6.76
N ASP A 94 10.60 4.70 -6.89
CA ASP A 94 11.35 4.63 -8.14
C ASP A 94 12.17 3.32 -8.23
N GLU A 95 13.00 3.19 -9.26
CA GLU A 95 13.87 2.03 -9.45
C GLU A 95 14.91 1.85 -8.33
N ALA A 96 15.38 2.95 -7.76
CA ALA A 96 16.35 2.92 -6.69
C ALA A 96 15.70 2.47 -5.37
N GLY A 97 14.40 2.64 -5.18
CA GLY A 97 13.65 2.24 -3.99
C GLY A 97 13.45 0.74 -3.76
N CYS A 98 13.94 -0.13 -4.65
CA CYS A 98 13.71 -1.58 -4.58
C CYS A 98 14.20 -2.22 -3.27
N TYR A 99 13.64 -3.39 -2.92
CA TYR A 99 14.00 -4.19 -1.73
C TYR A 99 13.84 -3.46 -0.40
N SER A 100 12.99 -2.44 -0.37
CA SER A 100 12.73 -1.61 0.79
C SER A 100 11.44 -2.04 1.49
N GLU A 101 11.30 -1.63 2.75
CA GLU A 101 10.21 -2.01 3.64
C GLU A 101 9.42 -0.77 4.09
N ILE A 102 8.10 -0.87 4.13
CA ILE A 102 7.22 0.10 4.80
C ILE A 102 6.34 -0.66 5.78
N ALA A 103 6.42 -0.31 7.06
CA ALA A 103 5.69 -1.03 8.10
C ALA A 103 5.16 -0.15 9.23
N PHE A 104 4.08 -0.62 9.87
CA PHE A 104 3.52 -0.03 11.10
C PHE A 104 3.13 1.45 10.97
N LEU A 105 2.51 1.82 9.85
CA LEU A 105 2.09 3.19 9.56
C LEU A 105 0.59 3.27 9.28
N THR A 106 -0.01 4.42 9.61
CA THR A 106 -1.30 4.80 9.04
C THR A 106 -1.05 5.73 7.85
N ILE A 107 -1.51 5.35 6.67
CA ILE A 107 -1.14 6.00 5.41
C ILE A 107 -2.40 6.57 4.76
N GLY A 108 -2.33 7.88 4.49
CA GLY A 108 -3.32 8.65 3.76
C GLY A 108 -3.11 8.62 2.25
N GLY A 109 -3.53 9.68 1.58
CA GLY A 109 -3.28 9.93 0.16
C GLY A 109 -4.21 11.01 -0.40
N GLY A 110 -3.89 11.48 -1.60
CA GLY A 110 -4.67 12.44 -2.37
C GLY A 110 -5.85 11.79 -3.11
N ALA A 111 -6.82 12.62 -3.51
CA ALA A 111 -8.05 12.21 -4.19
C ALA A 111 -7.85 11.51 -5.54
N ALA A 112 -6.70 11.73 -6.20
CA ALA A 112 -6.36 11.10 -7.48
C ALA A 112 -5.21 10.08 -7.36
N HIS A 113 -4.83 9.71 -6.13
CA HIS A 113 -3.61 8.96 -5.86
C HIS A 113 -3.84 7.75 -4.95
N GLY A 114 -2.90 6.80 -5.04
CA GLY A 114 -2.75 5.75 -4.03
C GLY A 114 -2.13 6.31 -2.75
N GLY A 115 -2.31 5.62 -1.62
CA GLY A 115 -1.52 5.95 -0.42
C GLY A 115 -0.05 5.61 -0.59
N ILE A 116 0.23 4.44 -1.17
CA ILE A 116 1.54 4.09 -1.72
C ILE A 116 1.40 3.82 -3.20
N GLU A 117 2.34 4.34 -3.98
CA GLU A 117 2.45 4.13 -5.41
C GLU A 117 3.78 3.46 -5.75
N LEU A 118 3.72 2.27 -6.33
CA LEU A 118 4.91 1.52 -6.74
C LEU A 118 5.17 1.71 -8.22
N SER A 119 6.45 1.85 -8.61
CA SER A 119 6.85 1.84 -10.02
C SER A 119 6.37 3.11 -10.75
N VAL A 120 6.60 4.29 -10.15
CA VAL A 120 6.13 5.60 -10.68
C VAL A 120 7.08 6.20 -11.71
N ASP A 121 8.30 5.70 -11.86
CA ASP A 121 9.22 6.16 -12.91
C ASP A 121 9.79 5.03 -13.76
N ASN A 122 9.98 3.85 -13.18
CA ASN A 122 10.42 2.66 -13.89
C ASN A 122 9.86 1.40 -13.22
N GLN A 123 10.71 0.45 -12.81
CA GLN A 123 10.36 -0.80 -12.15
C GLN A 123 10.44 -0.66 -10.62
N ALA A 124 9.53 -1.31 -9.88
CA ALA A 124 9.68 -1.55 -8.44
C ALA A 124 9.83 -3.04 -8.19
N GLU A 125 10.83 -3.44 -7.40
CA GLU A 125 11.13 -4.84 -7.11
C GLU A 125 11.32 -5.07 -5.62
N GLY A 126 10.80 -6.19 -5.09
CA GLY A 126 11.12 -6.68 -3.76
C GLY A 126 10.63 -5.81 -2.61
N VAL A 127 9.69 -4.88 -2.86
CA VAL A 127 9.15 -3.99 -1.84
C VAL A 127 8.25 -4.78 -0.89
N TRP A 128 8.45 -4.63 0.42
CA TRP A 128 7.64 -5.27 1.46
C TRP A 128 6.82 -4.23 2.22
N ILE A 129 5.50 -4.31 2.11
CA ILE A 129 4.56 -3.43 2.81
C ILE A 129 3.78 -4.28 3.79
N HIS A 130 3.86 -3.98 5.09
CA HIS A 130 3.14 -4.80 6.07
C HIS A 130 2.72 -4.09 7.34
N ASP A 131 1.68 -4.64 7.98
CA ASP A 131 1.16 -4.11 9.24
C ASP A 131 0.80 -2.59 9.14
N CYS A 132 0.33 -2.16 7.96
CA CYS A 132 -0.08 -0.77 7.69
C CYS A 132 -1.60 -0.62 7.68
N TYR A 133 -2.09 0.60 7.95
CA TYR A 133 -3.49 0.98 7.81
C TYR A 133 -3.65 2.00 6.68
N PHE A 134 -4.57 1.76 5.76
CA PHE A 134 -4.88 2.64 4.64
C PHE A 134 -6.32 3.14 4.74
N GLY A 135 -6.54 4.42 4.38
CA GLY A 135 -7.90 4.95 4.23
C GLY A 135 -8.64 5.20 5.54
N HIS A 136 -7.95 5.56 6.62
CA HIS A 136 -8.67 6.00 7.81
C HIS A 136 -9.31 7.38 7.55
N SER A 137 -10.59 7.56 7.87
CA SER A 137 -11.41 8.77 7.58
C SER A 137 -10.91 10.11 8.12
N TRP A 138 -9.83 10.11 8.91
CA TRP A 138 -9.22 11.34 9.44
C TRP A 138 -7.98 11.76 8.67
N PHE A 139 -7.47 10.92 7.75
CA PHE A 139 -6.10 10.96 7.25
C PHE A 139 -6.02 11.13 5.72
N GLY A 140 -6.95 11.87 5.11
CA GLY A 140 -7.00 12.12 3.67
C GLY A 140 -8.13 11.36 2.98
N LEU A 141 -8.22 11.48 1.65
CA LEU A 141 -9.21 10.81 0.80
C LEU A 141 -8.49 10.08 -0.35
N PRO A 142 -7.61 9.11 -0.07
CA PRO A 142 -6.93 8.36 -1.11
C PRO A 142 -7.94 7.69 -2.04
N GLN A 143 -7.68 7.74 -3.34
CA GLN A 143 -8.45 6.93 -4.30
C GLN A 143 -8.22 5.44 -4.01
N ASN A 144 -6.95 5.07 -3.86
CA ASN A 144 -6.47 3.71 -3.74
C ASN A 144 -5.59 3.50 -2.50
N GLY A 145 -5.57 2.29 -1.94
CA GLY A 145 -4.68 1.99 -0.82
C GLY A 145 -3.23 1.88 -1.31
N ILE A 146 -3.00 0.91 -2.19
CA ILE A 146 -1.73 0.71 -2.88
C ILE A 146 -2.00 0.65 -4.38
N TRP A 147 -1.30 1.47 -5.15
CA TRP A 147 -1.38 1.46 -6.60
C TRP A 147 -0.07 0.95 -7.21
N LEU A 148 -0.15 -0.20 -7.86
CA LEU A 148 0.93 -0.89 -8.55
C LEU A 148 1.02 -0.39 -9.98
N SER A 149 2.17 0.20 -10.34
CA SER A 149 2.49 0.72 -11.66
C SER A 149 1.51 1.81 -12.15
N PRO A 150 1.36 2.93 -11.41
CA PRO A 150 0.58 4.06 -11.87
C PRO A 150 1.29 4.72 -13.06
N GLY A 151 0.59 4.74 -14.20
CA GLY A 151 1.06 5.38 -15.43
C GLY A 151 2.09 4.58 -16.24
N GLY A 152 1.74 4.27 -17.48
CA GLY A 152 2.69 3.82 -18.51
C GLY A 152 3.20 2.38 -18.40
N VAL A 153 4.25 2.05 -19.15
CA VAL A 153 4.81 0.67 -19.29
C VAL A 153 5.73 0.33 -18.12
N ARG A 154 5.19 0.30 -16.91
CA ARG A 154 5.97 0.11 -15.67
C ARG A 154 5.60 -1.21 -15.01
N HIS A 155 6.54 -1.80 -14.28
CA HIS A 155 6.44 -3.19 -13.85
C HIS A 155 6.79 -3.37 -12.38
N THR A 156 5.96 -4.12 -11.67
CA THR A 156 6.18 -4.43 -10.25
C THR A 156 6.56 -5.90 -10.09
N PHE A 157 7.64 -6.23 -9.39
CA PHE A 157 8.14 -7.62 -9.26
C PHE A 157 8.42 -8.02 -7.82
N GLY A 158 8.05 -9.23 -7.42
CA GLY A 158 8.51 -9.80 -6.15
C GLY A 158 8.09 -9.00 -4.92
N CYS A 159 7.07 -8.15 -5.04
CA CYS A 159 6.62 -7.32 -3.93
C CYS A 159 5.66 -8.11 -3.04
N ARG A 160 5.73 -7.85 -1.73
CA ARG A 160 4.90 -8.49 -0.72
C ARG A 160 4.08 -7.45 0.01
N ILE A 161 2.78 -7.66 0.08
CA ILE A 161 1.81 -6.82 0.78
C ILE A 161 1.07 -7.70 1.78
N GLU A 162 1.32 -7.52 3.07
CA GLU A 162 0.70 -8.40 4.07
C GLU A 162 0.28 -7.78 5.39
N ARG A 163 -0.73 -8.36 6.03
CA ARG A 163 -1.26 -7.92 7.33
C ARG A 163 -1.66 -6.44 7.36
N CYS A 164 -1.92 -5.83 6.20
CA CYS A 164 -2.42 -4.47 6.11
C CYS A 164 -3.94 -4.45 6.30
N THR A 165 -4.46 -3.31 6.74
CA THR A 165 -5.90 -3.03 6.79
C THR A 165 -6.24 -1.89 5.83
N PHE A 166 -7.21 -2.12 4.95
CA PHE A 166 -7.72 -1.16 3.98
C PHE A 166 -9.15 -0.77 4.36
N MET A 167 -9.39 0.53 4.56
CA MET A 167 -10.69 1.07 4.96
C MET A 167 -11.22 2.00 3.88
N GLY A 168 -12.27 1.57 3.19
CA GLY A 168 -12.99 2.39 2.22
C GLY A 168 -14.24 3.06 2.77
N ASP A 169 -14.81 3.91 1.93
CA ASP A 169 -15.96 4.77 2.21
C ASP A 169 -17.31 4.16 1.80
N GLN A 170 -17.31 2.93 1.29
CA GLN A 170 -18.52 2.28 0.81
C GLN A 170 -19.39 1.77 1.97
N GLY A 171 -20.70 1.82 1.76
CA GLY A 171 -21.68 1.27 2.69
C GLY A 171 -21.68 1.94 4.06
N ASN A 172 -21.65 1.14 5.14
CA ASN A 172 -21.62 1.64 6.52
C ASN A 172 -20.21 1.73 7.13
N PHE A 173 -19.16 1.68 6.31
CA PHE A 173 -17.79 1.79 6.80
C PHE A 173 -17.37 3.26 6.93
N VAL A 174 -16.48 3.55 7.89
CA VAL A 174 -15.99 4.91 8.18
C VAL A 174 -14.55 5.07 7.68
N GLY A 175 -14.25 4.49 6.52
CA GLY A 175 -12.98 4.65 5.84
C GLY A 175 -12.97 5.83 4.87
N ALA A 176 -11.95 5.89 4.03
CA ALA A 176 -11.68 7.01 3.11
C ALA A 176 -11.24 6.57 1.72
N LEU A 177 -10.93 5.28 1.50
CA LEU A 177 -10.67 4.77 0.15
C LEU A 177 -11.94 4.83 -0.68
N THR A 178 -11.91 5.60 -1.75
CA THR A 178 -13.06 5.77 -2.65
C THR A 178 -13.14 4.69 -3.73
N GLU A 179 -12.03 3.98 -4.00
CA GLU A 179 -11.96 2.92 -5.00
C GLU A 179 -11.33 1.63 -4.43
N GLN A 180 -10.13 1.25 -4.90
CA GLN A 180 -9.56 -0.07 -4.62
C GLN A 180 -8.64 -0.10 -3.40
N GLY A 181 -8.63 -1.23 -2.70
CA GLY A 181 -7.62 -1.52 -1.68
C GLY A 181 -6.23 -1.63 -2.32
N ILE A 182 -6.10 -2.53 -3.28
CA ILE A 182 -4.88 -2.71 -4.08
C ILE A 182 -5.27 -2.70 -5.57
N LEU A 183 -4.65 -1.83 -6.35
CA LEU A 183 -4.91 -1.66 -7.78
C LEU A 183 -3.65 -1.92 -8.62
N GLN A 184 -3.77 -2.72 -9.67
CA GLN A 184 -2.86 -2.74 -10.80
C GLN A 184 -3.65 -2.45 -12.09
N SER A 185 -3.56 -1.22 -12.61
CA SER A 185 -4.49 -0.70 -13.63
C SER A 185 -4.18 -1.12 -15.07
N GLY A 186 -3.13 -1.91 -15.34
CA GLY A 186 -2.81 -2.45 -16.68
C GLY A 186 -2.45 -1.41 -17.76
N ALA A 187 -2.49 -0.12 -17.44
CA ALA A 187 -2.29 0.97 -18.38
C ALA A 187 -0.95 0.82 -19.12
N GLY A 188 -0.94 1.07 -20.43
CA GLY A 188 0.29 1.02 -21.25
C GLY A 188 0.96 -0.35 -21.34
N GLY A 189 0.33 -1.44 -20.89
CA GLY A 189 0.97 -2.76 -20.85
C GLY A 189 1.83 -2.99 -19.60
N ALA A 190 1.65 -2.18 -18.56
CA ALA A 190 2.12 -2.49 -17.21
C ALA A 190 1.65 -3.87 -16.75
N TYR A 191 2.46 -4.52 -15.92
CA TYR A 191 2.11 -5.78 -15.29
C TYR A 191 2.78 -5.88 -13.93
N ALA A 192 2.23 -6.74 -13.09
CA ALA A 192 2.89 -7.13 -11.86
C ALA A 192 3.19 -8.63 -11.88
N ARG A 193 4.33 -9.03 -11.33
CA ARG A 193 4.80 -10.42 -11.34
C ARG A 193 5.33 -10.84 -9.98
N ASP A 194 5.15 -12.11 -9.64
CA ASP A 194 5.65 -12.71 -8.40
C ASP A 194 5.17 -11.93 -7.16
N LEU A 195 3.95 -11.40 -7.20
CA LEU A 195 3.36 -10.64 -6.09
C LEU A 195 2.86 -11.58 -5.00
N GLU A 196 3.08 -11.21 -3.74
CA GLU A 196 2.48 -11.86 -2.58
C GLU A 196 1.51 -10.90 -1.89
N ILE A 197 0.20 -11.18 -1.90
CA ILE A 197 -0.84 -10.39 -1.23
C ILE A 197 -1.47 -11.27 -0.14
N LEU A 198 -1.02 -11.11 1.11
CA LEU A 198 -1.23 -12.09 2.16
C LEU A 198 -1.91 -11.52 3.43
N ASN A 199 -2.91 -12.20 3.97
CA ASN A 199 -3.46 -11.91 5.30
C ASN A 199 -3.92 -10.44 5.51
N ASN A 200 -4.32 -9.74 4.45
CA ASN A 200 -4.82 -8.38 4.54
C ASN A 200 -6.30 -8.36 4.91
N VAL A 201 -6.77 -7.22 5.42
CA VAL A 201 -8.17 -6.99 5.79
C VAL A 201 -8.71 -5.81 5.00
N PHE A 202 -9.74 -6.03 4.20
CA PHE A 202 -10.42 -5.01 3.40
C PHE A 202 -11.81 -4.74 3.97
N LYS A 203 -12.16 -3.47 4.17
CA LYS A 203 -13.44 -3.05 4.78
C LYS A 203 -14.03 -1.89 3.99
N GLY A 204 -15.17 -2.08 3.35
CA GLY A 204 -15.88 -1.02 2.64
C GLY A 204 -15.13 -0.39 1.48
N VAL A 205 -14.20 -1.10 0.85
CA VAL A 205 -13.56 -0.69 -0.42
C VAL A 205 -14.42 -1.13 -1.59
N ALA A 206 -14.39 -0.41 -2.72
CA ALA A 206 -15.16 -0.78 -3.91
C ALA A 206 -14.66 -2.11 -4.50
N VAL A 207 -13.34 -2.24 -4.68
CA VAL A 207 -12.70 -3.53 -4.99
C VAL A 207 -11.59 -3.79 -4.00
N GLY A 208 -11.52 -5.01 -3.46
CA GLY A 208 -10.45 -5.40 -2.54
C GLY A 208 -9.10 -5.40 -3.22
N ILE A 209 -8.95 -6.28 -4.21
CA ILE A 209 -7.74 -6.46 -5.01
C ILE A 209 -8.15 -6.48 -6.49
N GLU A 210 -7.61 -5.57 -7.28
CA GLU A 210 -7.76 -5.56 -8.74
C GLU A 210 -6.40 -5.73 -9.40
N LEU A 211 -6.24 -6.80 -10.19
CA LEU A 211 -5.07 -7.02 -11.03
C LEU A 211 -5.49 -7.09 -12.49
N ALA A 212 -5.24 -6.06 -13.29
CA ALA A 212 -5.53 -6.11 -14.73
C ALA A 212 -4.61 -7.10 -15.47
N ARG A 213 -3.35 -7.23 -15.02
CA ARG A 213 -2.31 -8.08 -15.61
C ARG A 213 -1.28 -8.52 -14.56
N GLY A 214 -1.65 -9.53 -13.76
CA GLY A 214 -0.80 -10.19 -12.78
C GLY A 214 -0.20 -11.52 -13.31
N PHE A 215 1.07 -11.76 -13.04
CA PHE A 215 1.76 -13.01 -13.37
C PHE A 215 2.27 -13.68 -12.10
N ASP A 216 2.00 -14.98 -11.93
CA ASP A 216 2.56 -15.76 -10.83
C ASP A 216 2.25 -15.17 -9.43
N ALA A 217 1.11 -14.47 -9.28
CA ALA A 217 0.73 -13.81 -8.03
C ALA A 217 0.11 -14.79 -7.03
N VAL A 218 0.45 -14.65 -5.75
CA VAL A 218 -0.16 -15.38 -4.64
C VAL A 218 -1.06 -14.45 -3.84
N ILE A 219 -2.37 -14.69 -3.90
CA ILE A 219 -3.37 -13.96 -3.13
C ILE A 219 -3.94 -14.92 -2.09
N LYS A 220 -3.56 -14.75 -0.81
CA LYS A 220 -3.87 -15.75 0.21
C LYS A 220 -4.24 -15.20 1.59
N GLY A 221 -5.22 -15.81 2.24
CA GLY A 221 -5.55 -15.51 3.64
C GLY A 221 -6.22 -14.15 3.86
N ASN A 222 -6.61 -13.45 2.79
CA ASN A 222 -7.19 -12.11 2.90
C ASN A 222 -8.64 -12.17 3.36
N ARG A 223 -9.09 -11.14 4.08
CA ARG A 223 -10.46 -11.02 4.60
C ARG A 223 -11.13 -9.79 4.03
N PHE A 224 -12.34 -9.95 3.49
CA PHE A 224 -13.09 -8.89 2.83
C PHE A 224 -14.43 -8.67 3.52
N GLY A 225 -14.66 -7.45 3.99
CA GLY A 225 -15.96 -6.95 4.41
C GLY A 225 -16.40 -5.84 3.48
N ILE A 226 -16.85 -6.18 2.27
CA ILE A 226 -17.32 -5.23 1.26
C ILE A 226 -18.86 -5.16 1.37
N ASP A 227 -19.42 -3.95 1.30
CA ASP A 227 -20.86 -3.68 1.38
C ASP A 227 -21.43 -3.56 -0.05
N ASP A 228 -22.64 -4.06 -0.31
CA ASP A 228 -23.29 -4.13 -1.64
C ASP A 228 -23.92 -2.77 -2.03
N GLY A 229 -23.15 -1.69 -1.84
CA GLY A 229 -23.65 -0.31 -1.84
C GLY A 229 -24.11 0.22 -3.21
N GLY A 230 -23.88 -0.52 -4.29
CA GLY A 230 -24.51 -0.23 -5.60
C GLY A 230 -23.62 -0.25 -6.83
N GLY A 231 -22.44 -0.91 -6.81
CA GLY A 231 -21.65 -1.06 -8.03
C GLY A 231 -20.33 -1.81 -7.86
N ALA A 232 -20.10 -2.82 -8.70
CA ALA A 232 -18.81 -3.52 -8.89
C ALA A 232 -18.04 -3.95 -7.62
N ASP A 233 -18.77 -4.43 -6.61
CA ASP A 233 -18.23 -4.85 -5.31
C ASP A 233 -17.50 -6.21 -5.37
N GLN A 234 -16.29 -6.23 -5.94
CA GLN A 234 -15.48 -7.45 -6.07
C GLN A 234 -14.44 -7.53 -4.94
N ALA A 235 -14.34 -8.68 -4.28
CA ALA A 235 -13.24 -8.92 -3.34
C ALA A 235 -11.91 -9.05 -4.08
N ILE A 236 -11.90 -9.82 -5.16
CA ILE A 236 -10.75 -10.00 -6.05
C ILE A 236 -11.24 -9.94 -7.49
N ASP A 237 -10.68 -9.05 -8.31
CA ASP A 237 -10.88 -9.00 -9.76
C ASP A 237 -9.56 -9.26 -10.48
N LEU A 238 -9.51 -10.36 -11.23
CA LEU A 238 -8.40 -10.69 -12.11
C LEU A 238 -8.80 -10.41 -13.56
N GLY A 239 -8.11 -9.46 -14.18
CA GLY A 239 -8.25 -9.13 -15.59
C GLY A 239 -7.82 -10.28 -16.49
N ALA A 240 -8.33 -10.29 -17.72
CA ALA A 240 -8.15 -11.39 -18.68
C ALA A 240 -6.69 -11.69 -19.05
N ALA A 241 -5.76 -10.77 -18.76
CA ALA A 241 -4.33 -10.93 -19.02
C ALA A 241 -3.55 -11.52 -17.83
N CYS A 242 -4.21 -11.84 -16.71
CA CYS A 242 -3.58 -12.50 -15.58
C CYS A 242 -3.24 -13.96 -15.90
N LEU A 243 -2.06 -14.45 -15.50
CA LEU A 243 -1.66 -15.85 -15.70
C LEU A 243 -0.88 -16.38 -14.49
N GLY A 244 -1.11 -17.64 -14.12
CA GLY A 244 -0.34 -18.31 -13.05
C GLY A 244 -0.66 -17.85 -11.63
N CYS A 245 -1.75 -17.09 -11.43
CA CYS A 245 -2.14 -16.61 -10.11
C CYS A 245 -2.73 -17.75 -9.25
N LEU A 246 -2.31 -17.80 -7.98
CA LEU A 246 -2.89 -18.64 -6.92
C LEU A 246 -3.82 -17.79 -6.05
N ILE A 247 -5.07 -18.22 -5.93
CA ILE A 247 -6.05 -17.66 -4.98
C ILE A 247 -6.39 -18.76 -3.97
N ASP A 248 -6.06 -18.56 -2.69
CA ASP A 248 -6.22 -19.59 -1.65
C ASP A 248 -6.64 -18.98 -0.31
N ASP A 249 -7.49 -19.65 0.46
CA ASP A 249 -7.87 -19.26 1.84
C ASP A 249 -8.34 -17.79 1.99
N ASN A 250 -8.97 -17.23 0.96
CA ASN A 250 -9.52 -15.87 1.00
C ASN A 250 -10.98 -15.92 1.46
N HIS A 251 -11.34 -15.10 2.45
CA HIS A 251 -12.67 -15.13 3.05
C HIS A 251 -13.40 -13.80 2.87
N VAL A 252 -14.60 -13.90 2.32
CA VAL A 252 -15.55 -12.80 2.23
C VAL A 252 -16.59 -12.93 3.33
N GLY A 253 -16.69 -11.91 4.19
CA GLY A 253 -17.64 -11.89 5.30
C GLY A 253 -19.09 -11.80 4.84
N THR A 254 -20.01 -12.25 5.69
CA THR A 254 -21.46 -12.36 5.46
C THR A 254 -22.23 -11.05 5.28
N ARG A 255 -21.53 -9.91 5.08
CA ARG A 255 -22.16 -8.62 4.80
C ARG A 255 -22.30 -8.31 3.31
N MET A 256 -21.84 -9.19 2.42
CA MET A 256 -22.34 -9.14 1.04
C MET A 256 -23.85 -9.40 1.08
N ALA A 257 -24.65 -8.40 0.76
CA ALA A 257 -26.09 -8.53 0.79
C ALA A 257 -26.53 -9.65 -0.15
N ALA A 258 -27.63 -10.32 0.20
CA ALA A 258 -28.18 -11.45 -0.56
C ALA A 258 -28.56 -11.12 -2.03
N SER A 259 -28.38 -9.86 -2.45
CA SER A 259 -28.63 -9.32 -3.78
C SER A 259 -27.40 -9.23 -4.69
N SER A 260 -26.18 -9.49 -4.22
CA SER A 260 -24.99 -9.35 -5.07
C SER A 260 -25.05 -10.35 -6.23
N THR A 261 -25.40 -9.88 -7.42
CA THR A 261 -25.35 -10.69 -8.65
C THR A 261 -23.92 -10.92 -9.15
N SER A 262 -22.94 -10.20 -8.58
CA SER A 262 -21.51 -10.35 -8.86
C SER A 262 -20.91 -11.49 -8.02
N ALA A 263 -20.11 -12.34 -8.67
CA ALA A 263 -19.26 -13.27 -7.95
C ALA A 263 -18.20 -12.47 -7.16
N PRO A 264 -17.99 -12.76 -5.86
CA PRO A 264 -17.00 -12.04 -5.05
C PRO A 264 -15.57 -12.15 -5.58
N PHE A 265 -15.30 -13.25 -6.29
CA PHE A 265 -14.04 -13.48 -6.99
C PHE A 265 -14.35 -13.54 -8.49
N SER A 266 -13.71 -12.65 -9.24
CA SER A 266 -13.85 -12.54 -10.69
C SER A 266 -12.55 -12.96 -11.36
N ASP A 267 -12.68 -13.83 -12.35
CA ASP A 267 -11.60 -14.24 -13.22
C ASP A 267 -12.05 -14.06 -14.67
N GLN A 268 -11.49 -13.05 -15.33
CA GLN A 268 -11.84 -12.67 -16.69
C GLN A 268 -11.00 -13.44 -17.75
N THR A 269 -10.13 -14.37 -17.35
CA THR A 269 -9.19 -15.09 -18.25
C THR A 269 -9.87 -16.10 -19.21
N GLY A 270 -11.18 -16.30 -19.07
CA GLY A 270 -11.94 -17.25 -19.87
C GLY A 270 -11.60 -18.72 -19.54
N PRO A 271 -12.21 -19.70 -20.24
CA PRO A 271 -12.11 -21.13 -19.88
C PRO A 271 -10.70 -21.75 -19.92
N ALA A 272 -9.68 -21.01 -20.36
CA ALA A 272 -8.32 -21.51 -20.57
C ALA A 272 -7.32 -21.08 -19.47
N GLY A 273 -7.68 -20.15 -18.59
CA GLY A 273 -6.87 -19.75 -17.44
C GLY A 273 -7.28 -20.52 -16.20
N VAL A 274 -7.03 -21.84 -16.16
CA VAL A 274 -7.39 -22.66 -14.99
C VAL A 274 -6.63 -22.16 -13.75
N VAL A 275 -7.34 -21.44 -12.88
CA VAL A 275 -7.00 -21.27 -11.47
C VAL A 275 -7.02 -22.66 -10.83
N ASN A 276 -5.87 -23.35 -10.85
CA ASN A 276 -5.69 -24.59 -10.11
C ASN A 276 -5.64 -24.23 -8.62
N GLY A 277 -6.80 -24.26 -7.95
CA GLY A 277 -6.83 -24.18 -6.49
C GLY A 277 -7.96 -23.38 -5.85
N VAL A 278 -9.05 -23.02 -6.55
CA VAL A 278 -10.22 -22.43 -5.86
C VAL A 278 -10.95 -23.51 -5.05
N GLY A 279 -10.39 -23.86 -3.90
CA GLY A 279 -11.18 -24.39 -2.79
C GLY A 279 -11.86 -23.21 -2.12
N PHE A 280 -13.12 -22.96 -2.46
CA PHE A 280 -13.99 -22.07 -1.68
C PHE A 280 -14.19 -22.62 -0.26
#